data_AF-S8E4R9-F1
#
_entry.id   AF-S8E4R9-F1
#
_cell.length_a   1.000
_cell.length_b   1.000
_cell.length_c   1.000
_cell.angle_alpha   90.00
_cell.angle_beta   90.00
_cell.angle_gamma   90.00
#
_symmetry.space_group_name_H-M   'P 1'
#
loop_
_entity.id
_entity.type
_entity.pdbx_description
1 polymer ?
#
loop_
_entity_poly.entity_id
_entity_poly.type
_entity_poly.pdbx_seq_one_letter_code
_entity_poly.pdbx_strand_id
1 'polypeptide(L)'
;MYSEDLSNPSKREIHKLMKNGIKEQIEMKTAEQRKEFLDIEIDKRPIRTYPLGRDKHYRRYWFFRRDGRVFVQSPPDFKEWGYYQTKEEVDALIGSLNTKGEREKALKKQLQKYYHKICSELEKGGTETEEASTIPRSDRFRSPNDDPSAFLKYVNRWR
;
A
#
# COMPACT_ATOMS: atom_id res chain seq x y z
N MET A 1 -9.27 52.49 -30.09
CA MET A 1 -8.57 51.19 -30.23
C MET A 1 -7.77 51.03 -28.95
N TYR A 2 -8.21 50.16 -28.04
CA TYR A 2 -7.66 50.04 -26.68
C TYR A 2 -6.26 49.40 -26.74
N SER A 3 -5.28 50.05 -26.11
CA SER A 3 -3.94 49.48 -25.87
C SER A 3 -3.96 48.73 -24.55
N GLU A 4 -3.61 47.44 -24.58
CA GLU A 4 -3.45 46.59 -23.40
C GLU A 4 -2.17 46.99 -22.65
N ASP A 5 -2.32 47.53 -21.44
CA ASP A 5 -1.21 47.82 -20.54
C ASP A 5 -0.61 46.52 -19.99
N LEU A 6 0.51 46.08 -20.55
CA LEU A 6 1.38 45.07 -19.94
C LEU A 6 2.16 45.71 -18.78
N SER A 7 1.55 45.71 -17.59
CA SER A 7 2.16 46.12 -16.32
C SER A 7 3.39 45.27 -16.00
N ASN A 8 4.58 45.79 -16.30
CA ASN A 8 5.85 45.15 -16.01
C ASN A 8 6.11 45.18 -14.47
N PRO A 9 6.25 44.03 -13.80
CA PRO A 9 6.34 44.00 -12.35
C PRO A 9 7.62 44.67 -11.84
N SER A 10 7.48 45.43 -10.75
CA SER A 10 8.59 46.16 -10.14
C SER A 10 9.68 45.21 -9.66
N LYS A 11 10.96 45.64 -9.68
CA LYS A 11 12.10 44.84 -9.17
C LYS A 11 11.87 44.28 -7.76
N ARG A 12 11.13 45.01 -6.91
CA ARG A 12 10.74 44.56 -5.56
C ARG A 12 9.73 43.42 -5.58
N GLU A 13 8.78 43.46 -6.51
CA GLU A 13 7.77 42.42 -6.70
C GLU A 13 8.41 41.16 -7.25
N ILE A 14 9.33 41.29 -8.22
CA ILE A 14 10.12 40.16 -8.74
C ILE A 14 10.90 39.47 -7.61
N HIS A 15 11.60 40.24 -6.77
CA HIS A 15 12.34 39.68 -5.64
C HIS A 15 11.43 39.00 -4.59
N LYS A 16 10.24 39.57 -4.34
CA LYS A 16 9.25 38.99 -3.43
C LYS A 16 8.70 37.66 -3.96
N LEU A 17 8.38 37.60 -5.26
CA LEU A 17 7.93 36.38 -5.94
C LEU A 17 9.01 35.28 -5.89
N MET A 18 10.27 35.64 -6.16
CA MET A 18 11.40 34.69 -6.06
C MET A 18 11.56 34.16 -4.63
N LYS A 19 11.50 35.01 -3.62
CA LYS A 19 11.61 34.60 -2.21
C LYS A 19 10.46 33.68 -1.78
N ASN A 20 9.24 33.96 -2.24
CA ASN A 20 8.08 33.12 -1.96
C ASN A 20 8.20 31.75 -2.65
N GLY A 21 8.63 31.69 -3.91
CA GLY A 21 8.85 30.43 -4.62
C GLY A 21 9.95 29.58 -3.98
N ILE A 22 11.04 30.20 -3.50
CA ILE A 22 12.09 29.49 -2.75
C ILE A 22 11.51 28.91 -1.45
N LYS A 23 10.72 29.69 -0.72
CA LYS A 23 10.08 29.24 0.52
C LYS A 23 9.12 28.06 0.28
N GLU A 24 8.30 28.15 -0.76
CA GLU A 24 7.39 27.07 -1.17
C GLU A 24 8.16 25.80 -1.55
N GLN A 25 9.27 25.90 -2.28
CA GLN A 25 10.09 24.73 -2.61
C GLN A 25 10.73 24.07 -1.38
N ILE A 26 11.16 24.87 -0.39
CA ILE A 26 11.70 24.34 0.87
C ILE A 26 10.60 23.65 1.68
N GLU A 27 9.42 24.25 1.79
CA GLU A 27 8.27 23.65 2.47
C GLU A 27 7.82 22.36 1.78
N MET A 28 7.75 22.35 0.45
CA MET A 28 7.43 21.16 -0.35
C MET A 28 8.44 20.03 -0.15
N LYS A 29 9.75 20.31 -0.23
CA LYS A 29 10.79 19.31 0.05
C LYS A 29 10.70 18.78 1.47
N THR A 30 10.43 19.65 2.44
CA THR A 30 10.27 19.25 3.85
C THR A 30 9.02 18.37 4.04
N ALA A 31 7.93 18.69 3.34
CA ALA A 31 6.70 17.91 3.38
C ALA A 31 6.86 16.55 2.68
N GLU A 32 7.58 16.49 1.56
CA GLU A 32 7.94 15.26 0.86
C GLU A 32 8.78 14.34 1.74
N GLN A 33 9.82 14.87 2.39
CA GLN A 33 10.65 14.12 3.33
C GLN A 33 9.83 13.56 4.50
N ARG A 34 8.91 14.35 5.06
CA ARG A 34 8.00 13.88 6.11
C ARG A 34 7.08 12.77 5.61
N LYS A 35 6.57 12.89 4.39
CA LYS A 35 5.71 11.88 3.77
C LYS A 35 6.46 10.57 3.54
N GLU A 36 7.69 10.61 3.05
CA GLU A 36 8.54 9.43 2.88
C GLU A 36 8.84 8.76 4.23
N PHE A 37 9.19 9.56 5.24
CA PHE A 37 9.41 9.05 6.60
C PHE A 37 8.19 8.32 7.15
N LEU A 38 7.00 8.92 7.02
CA LEU A 38 5.74 8.31 7.44
C LEU A 38 5.43 7.04 6.64
N ASP A 39 5.68 7.03 5.32
CA ASP A 39 5.50 5.83 4.50
C ASP A 39 6.41 4.69 4.96
N ILE A 40 7.70 4.97 5.25
CA ILE A 40 8.64 3.98 5.81
C ILE A 40 8.16 3.48 7.18
N GLU A 41 7.67 4.38 8.05
CA GLU A 41 7.21 3.99 9.38
C GLU A 41 5.90 3.18 9.34
N ILE A 42 5.03 3.48 8.38
CA ILE A 42 3.85 2.67 8.06
C ILE A 42 4.27 1.30 7.53
N ASP A 43 5.30 1.23 6.68
CA ASP A 43 5.82 -0.02 6.12
C ASP A 43 6.41 -0.95 7.21
N LYS A 44 6.95 -0.38 8.28
CA LYS A 44 7.43 -1.14 9.45
C LYS A 44 6.31 -1.81 10.23
N ARG A 45 5.08 -1.29 10.20
CA ARG A 45 3.94 -1.77 10.99
C ARG A 45 3.04 -2.66 10.14
N PRO A 46 3.01 -3.99 10.35
CA PRO A 46 2.05 -4.83 9.66
C PRO A 46 0.64 -4.54 10.21
N ILE A 47 -0.40 -4.69 9.36
CA ILE A 47 -1.84 -4.79 9.74
C ILE A 47 -2.69 -3.49 9.63
N ARG A 48 -2.55 -2.70 8.57
CA ARG A 48 -3.65 -1.77 8.16
C ARG A 48 -3.83 -1.64 6.65
N THR A 49 -3.57 -2.72 5.91
CA THR A 49 -3.80 -2.71 4.45
C THR A 49 -5.29 -2.82 4.17
N TYR A 50 -5.82 -1.84 3.44
CA TYR A 50 -7.15 -1.94 2.84
C TYR A 50 -7.04 -2.73 1.53
N PRO A 51 -8.09 -3.48 1.13
CA PRO A 51 -8.08 -4.17 -0.16
C PRO A 51 -7.90 -3.16 -1.30
N LEU A 52 -7.11 -3.55 -2.30
CA LEU A 52 -6.88 -2.77 -3.53
C LEU A 52 -8.13 -2.57 -4.36
N GLY A 53 -9.16 -3.40 -4.17
CA GLY A 53 -10.40 -3.30 -4.93
C GLY A 53 -11.08 -4.65 -5.12
N ARG A 54 -12.12 -4.63 -5.95
CA ARG A 54 -12.91 -5.79 -6.34
C ARG A 54 -13.05 -5.87 -7.86
N ASP A 55 -13.05 -7.08 -8.38
CA ASP A 55 -13.28 -7.38 -9.81
C ASP A 55 -14.77 -7.74 -10.08
N LYS A 56 -15.18 -7.97 -11.34
CA LYS A 56 -16.53 -8.43 -11.74
C LYS A 56 -16.99 -9.67 -11.01
N HIS A 57 -16.06 -10.56 -10.66
CA HIS A 57 -16.32 -11.78 -9.89
C HIS A 57 -16.32 -11.54 -8.38
N TYR A 58 -16.32 -10.28 -7.92
CA TYR A 58 -16.25 -9.89 -6.51
C TYR A 58 -15.02 -10.43 -5.75
N ARG A 59 -13.99 -10.86 -6.48
CA ARG A 59 -12.68 -11.20 -5.93
C ARG A 59 -12.05 -9.97 -5.31
N ARG A 60 -11.52 -10.09 -4.09
CA ARG A 60 -10.83 -9.00 -3.39
C ARG A 60 -9.34 -9.12 -3.60
N TYR A 61 -8.72 -8.04 -4.01
CA TYR A 61 -7.28 -7.97 -4.23
C TYR A 61 -6.62 -7.30 -3.04
N TRP A 62 -5.50 -7.86 -2.60
CA TRP A 62 -4.74 -7.41 -1.46
C TRP A 62 -3.28 -7.27 -1.87
N PHE A 63 -2.63 -6.21 -1.41
CA PHE A 63 -1.20 -6.03 -1.58
C PHE A 63 -0.59 -5.69 -0.24
N PHE A 64 0.38 -6.51 0.17
CA PHE A 64 1.17 -6.29 1.36
C PHE A 64 2.52 -5.75 0.94
N ARG A 65 2.89 -4.59 1.49
CA ARG A 65 4.05 -3.82 1.04
C ARG A 65 5.39 -4.54 1.25
N ARG A 66 5.45 -5.58 2.10
CA ARG A 66 6.68 -6.36 2.35
C ARG A 66 6.84 -7.59 1.46
N ASP A 67 5.74 -8.24 1.08
CA ASP A 67 5.84 -9.52 0.37
C ASP A 67 6.00 -9.34 -1.14
N GLY A 68 5.74 -8.15 -1.68
CA GLY A 68 5.75 -7.85 -3.12
C GLY A 68 4.63 -8.56 -3.91
N ARG A 69 3.99 -9.58 -3.35
CA ARG A 69 2.95 -10.38 -3.99
C ARG A 69 1.57 -9.74 -3.89
N VAL A 70 0.77 -9.95 -4.92
CA VAL A 70 -0.65 -9.54 -4.93
C VAL A 70 -1.50 -10.76 -4.59
N PHE A 71 -2.22 -10.69 -3.48
CA PHE A 71 -3.10 -11.77 -3.02
C PHE A 71 -4.52 -11.56 -3.52
N VAL A 72 -5.18 -12.65 -3.89
CA VAL A 72 -6.55 -12.65 -4.41
C VAL A 72 -7.39 -13.53 -3.52
N GLN A 73 -8.45 -12.95 -2.97
CA GLN A 73 -9.43 -13.66 -2.16
C GLN A 73 -10.68 -13.92 -3.02
N SER A 74 -10.97 -15.19 -3.28
CA SER A 74 -12.09 -15.61 -4.14
C SER A 74 -13.36 -15.90 -3.33
N PRO A 75 -14.53 -15.36 -3.70
CA PRO A 75 -15.83 -15.79 -3.15
C PRO A 75 -16.22 -17.19 -3.66
N PRO A 76 -17.17 -17.91 -3.03
CA PRO A 76 -18.11 -17.46 -1.98
C PRO A 76 -17.61 -17.63 -0.54
N ASP A 77 -16.80 -18.66 -0.25
CA ASP A 77 -16.39 -18.98 1.12
C ASP A 77 -15.19 -18.16 1.60
N PHE A 78 -14.57 -17.39 0.68
CA PHE A 78 -13.37 -16.57 0.93
C PHE A 78 -12.19 -17.32 1.57
N LYS A 79 -12.24 -18.66 1.50
CA LYS A 79 -11.30 -19.59 2.11
C LYS A 79 -10.10 -19.84 1.20
N GLU A 80 -10.31 -19.69 -0.11
CA GLU A 80 -9.29 -19.83 -1.12
C GLU A 80 -8.57 -18.51 -1.39
N TRP A 81 -7.26 -18.54 -1.25
CA TRP A 81 -6.36 -17.44 -1.54
C TRP A 81 -5.49 -17.83 -2.73
N GLY A 82 -5.52 -17.03 -3.78
CA GLY A 82 -4.51 -17.04 -4.84
C GLY A 82 -3.47 -15.96 -4.60
N TYR A 83 -2.33 -16.05 -5.26
CA TYR A 83 -1.34 -14.98 -5.29
C TYR A 83 -0.72 -14.86 -6.67
N TYR A 84 -0.29 -13.64 -7.01
CA TYR A 84 0.57 -13.36 -8.15
C TYR A 84 1.97 -13.05 -7.63
N GLN A 85 2.94 -13.78 -8.14
CA GLN A 85 4.33 -13.72 -7.72
C GLN A 85 5.24 -13.09 -8.79
N THR A 86 4.88 -13.17 -10.06
CA THR A 86 5.72 -12.62 -11.14
C THR A 86 5.21 -11.26 -11.59
N LYS A 87 6.13 -10.42 -12.07
CA LYS A 87 5.76 -9.14 -12.71
C LYS A 87 4.83 -9.36 -13.91
N GLU A 88 5.08 -10.44 -14.67
CA GLU A 88 4.32 -10.80 -15.86
C GLU A 88 2.87 -11.18 -15.53
N GLU A 89 2.66 -11.89 -14.43
CA GLU A 89 1.33 -12.18 -13.91
C GLU A 89 0.58 -10.91 -13.52
N VAL A 90 1.26 -9.95 -12.88
CA VAL A 90 0.68 -8.66 -12.50
C VAL A 90 0.36 -7.82 -13.74
N ASP A 91 1.23 -7.83 -14.76
CA ASP A 91 0.99 -7.16 -16.05
C ASP A 91 -0.20 -7.77 -16.79
N ALA A 92 -0.28 -9.10 -16.85
CA ALA A 92 -1.41 -9.83 -17.41
C ALA A 92 -2.71 -9.52 -16.65
N LEU A 93 -2.66 -9.40 -15.32
CA LEU A 93 -3.80 -8.97 -14.51
C LEU A 93 -4.25 -7.56 -14.92
N ILE A 94 -3.34 -6.59 -14.97
CA ILE A 94 -3.66 -5.20 -15.34
C ILE A 94 -4.20 -5.11 -16.78
N GLY A 95 -3.67 -5.93 -17.69
CA GLY A 95 -4.09 -6.03 -19.08
C GLY A 95 -5.49 -6.64 -19.25
N SER A 96 -5.82 -7.66 -18.45
CA SER A 96 -7.12 -8.35 -18.50
C SER A 96 -8.28 -7.57 -17.86
N LEU A 97 -7.99 -6.59 -16.99
CA LEU A 97 -9.01 -5.72 -16.39
C LEU A 97 -9.67 -4.81 -17.44
N ASN A 98 -10.98 -4.88 -17.51
CA ASN A 98 -11.83 -4.12 -18.43
C ASN A 98 -12.03 -2.69 -17.93
N THR A 99 -11.67 -1.72 -18.76
CA THR A 99 -11.74 -0.29 -18.42
C THR A 99 -13.16 0.28 -18.41
N LYS A 100 -14.14 -0.48 -18.91
CA LYS A 100 -15.56 -0.06 -18.95
C LYS A 100 -16.27 -0.21 -17.60
N GLY A 101 -15.87 -1.15 -16.75
CA GLY A 101 -16.50 -1.37 -15.45
C GLY A 101 -15.97 -0.42 -14.38
N GLU A 102 -16.83 0.23 -13.59
CA GLU A 102 -16.41 1.15 -12.52
C GLU A 102 -15.49 0.46 -11.49
N ARG A 103 -15.81 -0.78 -11.12
CA ARG A 103 -15.05 -1.56 -10.14
C ARG A 103 -13.67 -1.94 -10.68
N GLU A 104 -13.62 -2.50 -11.88
CA GLU A 104 -12.39 -2.92 -12.55
C GLU A 104 -11.49 -1.72 -12.88
N LYS A 105 -12.07 -0.58 -13.27
CA LYS A 105 -11.35 0.67 -13.45
C LYS A 105 -10.73 1.18 -12.15
N ALA A 106 -11.47 1.13 -11.04
CA ALA A 106 -10.94 1.51 -9.73
C ALA A 106 -9.80 0.59 -9.30
N LEU A 107 -9.98 -0.73 -9.45
CA LEU A 107 -8.97 -1.73 -9.15
C LEU A 107 -7.71 -1.53 -10.02
N LYS A 108 -7.88 -1.33 -11.32
CA LYS A 108 -6.78 -1.07 -12.27
C LYS A 108 -6.00 0.18 -11.88
N LYS A 109 -6.69 1.27 -11.51
CA LYS A 109 -6.05 2.51 -11.05
C LYS A 109 -5.24 2.30 -9.78
N GLN A 110 -5.76 1.52 -8.83
CA GLN A 110 -5.04 1.18 -7.61
C GLN A 110 -3.84 0.28 -7.90
N LEU A 111 -3.99 -0.76 -8.72
CA LEU A 111 -2.89 -1.62 -9.15
C LEU A 111 -1.78 -0.83 -9.85
N GLN A 112 -2.12 0.07 -10.77
CA GLN A 112 -1.15 0.96 -11.43
C GLN A 112 -0.40 1.85 -10.45
N LYS A 113 -1.07 2.37 -9.41
CA LYS A 113 -0.42 3.17 -8.36
C LYS A 113 0.61 2.36 -7.57
N TYR A 114 0.32 1.09 -7.31
CA TYR A 114 1.22 0.22 -6.56
C TYR A 114 2.18 -0.58 -7.45
N TYR A 115 2.06 -0.51 -8.78
CA TYR A 115 2.84 -1.29 -9.74
C TYR A 115 4.34 -1.16 -9.54
N HIS A 116 4.86 0.07 -9.46
CA HIS A 116 6.28 0.31 -9.19
C HIS A 116 6.76 -0.31 -7.86
N LYS A 117 5.93 -0.28 -6.82
CA LYS A 117 6.26 -0.89 -5.53
C LYS A 117 6.23 -2.41 -5.61
N ILE A 118 5.22 -2.97 -6.27
CA ILE A 118 5.10 -4.41 -6.53
C ILE A 118 6.33 -4.90 -7.29
N CYS A 119 6.71 -4.27 -8.41
CA CYS A 119 7.90 -4.65 -9.18
C CYS A 119 9.17 -4.56 -8.34
N SER A 120 9.38 -3.46 -7.61
CA SER A 120 10.58 -3.27 -6.79
C SER A 120 10.69 -4.30 -5.67
N GLU A 121 9.59 -4.70 -5.05
CA GLU A 121 9.59 -5.72 -3.99
C GLU A 121 9.66 -7.15 -4.54
N LEU A 122 9.07 -7.43 -5.71
CA LEU A 122 9.21 -8.74 -6.36
C LEU A 122 10.66 -9.01 -6.79
N GLU A 123 11.39 -7.97 -7.22
CA GLU A 123 12.82 -8.06 -7.52
C GLU A 123 13.66 -8.37 -6.26
N LYS A 124 13.24 -7.87 -5.08
CA LYS A 124 13.92 -8.14 -3.79
C LYS A 124 13.52 -9.49 -3.18
N GLY A 125 12.25 -9.87 -3.30
CA GLY A 125 11.66 -11.06 -2.66
C GLY A 125 12.02 -12.39 -3.34
N GLY A 126 12.65 -12.36 -4.52
CA GLY A 126 13.19 -13.55 -5.17
C GLY A 126 14.23 -14.30 -4.32
N THR A 127 14.85 -13.64 -3.34
CA THR A 127 15.90 -14.21 -2.48
C THR A 127 15.42 -14.63 -1.08
N GLU A 128 14.27 -14.15 -0.58
CA GLU A 128 13.89 -14.27 0.85
C GLU A 128 12.85 -15.38 1.14
N THR A 129 12.38 -16.11 0.13
CA THR A 129 11.23 -17.03 0.28
C THR A 129 11.54 -18.27 1.12
N GLU A 130 12.81 -18.63 1.35
CA GLU A 130 13.20 -19.87 2.06
C GLU A 130 13.42 -19.71 3.57
N GLU A 131 13.58 -18.48 4.09
CA GLU A 131 13.99 -18.28 5.48
C GLU A 131 12.82 -18.10 6.46
N ALA A 132 11.65 -17.69 5.96
CA ALA A 132 10.46 -17.45 6.81
C ALA A 132 9.79 -18.75 7.31
N SER A 133 10.06 -19.90 6.67
CA SER A 133 9.59 -21.21 7.14
C SER A 133 10.41 -21.77 8.32
N THR A 134 11.58 -21.21 8.59
CA THR A 134 12.53 -21.78 9.57
C THR A 134 12.52 -21.04 10.91
N ILE A 135 11.83 -19.89 11.02
CA ILE A 135 11.63 -19.25 12.32
C ILE A 135 10.64 -20.11 13.10
N PRO A 136 11.03 -20.72 14.24
CA PRO A 136 10.07 -21.35 15.13
C PRO A 136 9.11 -20.23 15.54
N ARG A 137 7.83 -20.37 15.19
CA ARG A 137 6.78 -19.59 15.86
C ARG A 137 7.07 -19.76 17.33
N SER A 138 7.36 -18.65 18.02
CA SER A 138 7.64 -18.62 19.45
C SER A 138 6.74 -19.67 20.11
N ASP A 139 7.35 -20.66 20.75
CA ASP A 139 6.67 -21.60 21.63
C ASP A 139 6.16 -20.77 22.81
N ARG A 140 5.11 -19.98 22.57
CA ARG A 140 4.35 -19.33 23.62
C ARG A 140 3.69 -20.48 24.31
N PHE A 141 4.39 -20.97 25.33
CA PHE A 141 3.94 -21.81 26.41
C PHE A 141 2.59 -22.44 26.08
N ARG A 142 2.61 -23.57 25.38
CA ARG A 142 1.43 -24.38 25.16
C ARG A 142 0.78 -24.55 26.53
N SER A 143 -0.33 -23.86 26.78
CA SER A 143 -0.98 -23.92 28.08
C SER A 143 -1.34 -25.39 28.29
N PRO A 144 -1.00 -26.02 29.43
CA PRO A 144 -1.26 -27.44 29.64
C PRO A 144 -2.73 -27.87 29.47
N ASN A 145 -3.66 -26.91 29.41
CA ASN A 145 -5.07 -27.13 29.24
C ASN A 145 -5.46 -26.89 27.76
N ASP A 146 -5.44 -27.96 26.97
CA ASP A 146 -6.06 -28.02 25.62
C ASP A 146 -7.61 -28.10 25.71
N ASP A 147 -8.21 -27.46 26.71
CA ASP A 147 -9.68 -27.33 26.82
C ASP A 147 -10.13 -26.22 25.85
N PRO A 148 -10.87 -26.51 24.76
CA PRO A 148 -11.36 -25.49 23.83
C PRO A 148 -12.29 -24.47 24.50
N SER A 149 -12.81 -24.80 25.68
CA SER A 149 -13.72 -24.00 26.51
C SER A 149 -13.00 -23.25 27.64
N ALA A 150 -11.66 -23.27 27.71
CA ALA A 150 -10.89 -22.65 28.80
C ALA A 150 -11.18 -21.15 28.98
N PHE A 151 -11.52 -20.46 27.89
CA PHE A 151 -11.88 -19.04 27.91
C PHE A 151 -13.14 -18.74 28.75
N LEU A 152 -14.05 -19.70 28.94
CA LEU A 152 -15.23 -19.55 29.80
C LEU A 152 -14.88 -19.55 31.30
N LYS A 153 -13.76 -20.18 31.66
CA LYS A 153 -13.27 -20.26 33.05
C LYS A 153 -12.41 -19.06 33.44
N TYR A 154 -12.01 -18.22 32.47
CA TYR A 154 -11.15 -17.06 32.71
C TYR A 154 -11.92 -15.98 33.49
N VAL A 155 -11.48 -15.70 34.71
CA VAL A 155 -11.98 -14.60 35.53
C VAL A 155 -10.84 -13.60 35.72
N ASN A 156 -11.00 -12.41 35.15
CA ASN A 156 -10.01 -11.35 35.22
C ASN A 156 -10.00 -10.74 36.63
N ARG A 157 -9.14 -11.26 37.52
CA ARG A 157 -8.94 -10.70 38.85
C ARG A 157 -7.92 -9.58 38.77
N TRP A 158 -8.39 -8.35 38.67
CA TRP A 158 -7.56 -7.17 38.91
C TRP A 158 -7.27 -7.09 40.42
N ARG A 159 -5.99 -6.92 40.79
CA ARG A 159 -5.59 -6.50 42.14
C ARG A 159 -5.48 -4.98 42.19
#